data_AF-A0A8C0D9A1-F1
#
_entry.id   AF-A0A8C0D9A1-F1
#
_cell.length_a   1.000
_cell.length_b   1.000
_cell.length_c   1.000
_cell.angle_alpha   90.00
_cell.angle_beta   90.00
_cell.angle_gamma   90.00
#
_symmetry.space_group_name_H-M   'P 1'
#
loop_
_entity.id
_entity.type
_entity.pdbx_description
1 polymer ?
#
loop_
_entity_poly.entity_id
_entity_poly.type
_entity_poly.pdbx_seq_one_letter_code
_entity_poly.pdbx_strand_id
1 'polypeptide(L)'
;MAVLRQLALLLWKNYTLQKRKVLVTILELFLPLLFSGILIWLRLKIQSENVPNATLYPGQSIRELPLFFSFPPPGAAWELAYVPSQSDAVRTVVETVRRTLVINMRARGFPSEKDFEDYVRYDNCSANVLAAVVFEHAFNHSRDPLPLAVKYHLRFSYTRRNYMWTQTGSFFLKETEGWHTTSLFPLFPSPGPREPTSPDGGEPGEEHF
;
A
#
# COMPACT_ATOMS: atom_id res chain seq x y z
N MET A 1 -9.72 -67.25 24.36
CA MET A 1 -8.38 -67.60 23.83
C MET A 1 -8.29 -67.60 22.29
N ALA A 2 -9.33 -67.98 21.53
CA ALA A 2 -9.29 -68.01 20.07
C ALA A 2 -9.11 -66.63 19.39
N VAL A 3 -9.73 -65.58 19.95
CA VAL A 3 -9.70 -64.21 19.40
C VAL A 3 -8.28 -63.62 19.40
N LEU A 4 -7.49 -63.87 20.46
CA LEU A 4 -6.10 -63.42 20.55
C LEU A 4 -5.20 -64.11 19.52
N ARG A 5 -5.43 -65.40 19.24
CA ARG A 5 -4.74 -66.13 18.17
C ARG A 5 -5.08 -65.58 16.79
N GLN A 6 -6.35 -65.25 16.55
CA GLN A 6 -6.77 -64.60 15.31
C GLN A 6 -6.17 -63.20 15.16
N LEU A 7 -6.12 -62.40 16.23
CA LEU A 7 -5.48 -61.08 16.24
C LEU A 7 -3.98 -61.20 15.92
N ALA A 8 -3.27 -62.16 16.52
CA ALA A 8 -1.85 -62.39 16.25
C ALA A 8 -1.59 -62.79 14.79
N LEU A 9 -2.46 -63.63 14.20
CA LEU A 9 -2.37 -64.00 12.79
C LEU A 9 -2.62 -62.81 11.85
N LEU A 10 -3.55 -61.92 12.21
CA LEU A 10 -3.82 -60.69 11.45
C LEU A 10 -2.65 -59.71 11.53
N LEU A 11 -2.06 -59.51 12.71
CA LEU A 11 -0.85 -58.69 12.88
C LEU A 11 0.33 -59.26 12.11
N TRP A 12 0.54 -60.58 12.15
CA TRP A 12 1.58 -61.26 11.39
C TRP A 12 1.39 -61.08 9.87
N LYS A 13 0.16 -61.20 9.40
CA LYS A 13 -0.20 -60.96 7.99
C LYS A 13 0.09 -59.51 7.60
N ASN A 14 -0.35 -58.53 8.40
CA ASN A 14 -0.11 -57.11 8.14
C ASN A 14 1.38 -56.76 8.17
N TYR A 15 2.13 -57.29 9.14
CA TYR A 15 3.58 -57.11 9.20
C TYR A 15 4.29 -57.70 7.97
N THR A 16 3.89 -58.90 7.54
CA THR A 16 4.47 -59.54 6.35
C THR A 16 4.14 -58.75 5.06
N LEU A 17 2.94 -58.18 4.97
CA LEU A 17 2.54 -57.30 3.88
C LEU A 17 3.36 -55.99 3.86
N GLN A 18 3.58 -55.40 5.02
CA GLN A 18 4.36 -54.16 5.17
C GLN A 18 5.84 -54.41 4.85
N LYS A 19 6.41 -55.56 5.26
CA LYS A 19 7.76 -56.00 4.88
C LYS A 19 7.93 -56.19 3.37
N ARG A 20 6.88 -56.52 2.62
CA ARG A 20 6.95 -56.65 1.14
C ARG A 20 6.83 -55.29 0.44
N LYS A 21 6.34 -54.26 1.12
CA LYS A 21 6.24 -52.87 0.63
C LYS A 21 7.17 -51.93 1.40
N VAL A 22 8.46 -52.30 1.47
CA VAL A 22 9.49 -51.54 2.22
C VAL A 22 9.56 -50.09 1.73
N LEU A 23 9.56 -49.87 0.41
CA LEU A 23 9.62 -48.51 -0.16
C LEU A 23 8.45 -47.63 0.28
N VAL A 24 7.23 -48.19 0.36
CA VAL A 24 6.04 -47.45 0.79
C VAL A 24 6.13 -47.10 2.27
N THR A 25 6.57 -48.05 3.10
CA THR A 25 6.77 -47.82 4.55
C THR A 25 7.86 -46.77 4.83
N ILE A 26 8.94 -46.78 4.05
CA ILE A 26 10.00 -45.77 4.16
C ILE A 26 9.45 -44.39 3.79
N LEU A 27 8.70 -44.28 2.70
CA LEU A 27 8.08 -43.01 2.28
C LEU A 27 7.09 -42.50 3.33
N GLU A 28 6.26 -43.40 3.89
CA GLU A 28 5.26 -43.09 4.91
C GLU A 28 5.90 -42.58 6.21
N LEU A 29 7.09 -43.07 6.56
CA LEU A 29 7.86 -42.56 7.70
C LEU A 29 8.63 -41.27 7.36
N PHE A 30 9.19 -41.20 6.16
CA PHE A 30 10.00 -40.05 5.72
C PHE A 30 9.15 -38.80 5.52
N LEU A 31 7.92 -38.94 5.02
CA LEU A 31 7.03 -37.81 4.74
C LEU A 31 6.74 -36.94 5.98
N PRO A 32 6.27 -37.47 7.13
CA PRO A 32 6.07 -36.66 8.34
C PRO A 32 7.38 -36.11 8.91
N LEU A 33 8.50 -36.84 8.79
CA LEU A 33 9.82 -36.36 9.18
C LEU A 33 10.27 -35.17 8.32
N LEU A 34 10.06 -35.25 7.01
CA LEU A 34 10.37 -34.19 6.05
C LEU A 34 9.55 -32.93 6.36
N PHE A 35 8.24 -33.07 6.54
CA PHE A 35 7.38 -31.92 6.89
C PHE A 35 7.78 -31.31 8.23
N SER A 36 8.06 -32.12 9.25
CA SER A 36 8.53 -31.64 10.54
C SER A 36 9.88 -30.90 10.42
N GLY A 37 10.80 -31.43 9.62
CA GLY A 37 12.08 -30.80 9.33
C GLY A 37 11.95 -29.46 8.63
N ILE A 38 11.05 -29.34 7.65
CA ILE A 38 10.74 -28.08 6.96
C ILE A 38 10.18 -27.05 7.94
N LEU A 39 9.25 -27.43 8.82
CA LEU A 39 8.67 -26.53 9.81
C LEU A 39 9.70 -26.04 10.83
N ILE A 40 10.58 -26.91 11.32
CA ILE A 40 11.67 -26.54 12.22
C ILE A 40 12.64 -25.60 11.50
N TRP A 41 13.01 -25.93 10.27
CA TRP A 41 13.89 -25.08 9.46
C TRP A 41 13.30 -23.68 9.26
N LEU A 42 12.01 -23.59 8.93
CA LEU A 42 11.29 -22.33 8.79
C LEU A 42 11.29 -21.55 10.11
N ARG A 43 11.04 -22.23 11.25
CA ARG A 43 11.09 -21.62 12.58
C ARG A 43 12.49 -21.08 12.93
N LEU A 44 13.55 -21.76 12.51
CA LEU A 44 14.93 -21.29 12.72
C LEU A 44 15.29 -20.10 11.83
N LYS A 45 14.67 -20.00 10.65
CA LYS A 45 14.82 -18.84 9.76
C LYS A 45 14.03 -17.63 10.26
N ILE A 46 12.86 -17.84 10.85
CA ILE A 46 12.05 -16.79 11.46
C ILE A 46 12.56 -16.55 12.88
N GLN A 47 13.64 -15.78 12.99
CA GLN A 47 14.12 -15.30 14.28
C GLN A 47 13.09 -14.33 14.88
N SER A 48 12.73 -14.54 16.14
CA SER A 48 11.85 -13.63 16.89
C SER A 48 12.63 -12.35 17.17
N GLU A 49 12.31 -11.28 16.45
CA GLU A 49 12.88 -9.98 16.73
C GLU A 49 12.24 -9.40 18.00
N ASN A 50 12.99 -9.43 19.09
CA ASN A 50 12.58 -8.74 20.31
C ASN A 50 12.95 -7.27 20.13
N VAL A 51 11.95 -6.40 20.04
CA VAL A 51 12.13 -4.95 20.02
C VAL A 51 11.97 -4.46 21.48
N PRO A 52 13.06 -4.27 22.24
CA PRO A 52 12.97 -3.97 23.67
C PRO A 52 12.49 -2.55 23.97
N ASN A 53 12.64 -1.63 23.00
CA ASN A 53 12.32 -0.22 23.14
C ASN A 53 11.09 0.13 22.30
N ALA A 54 10.21 0.97 22.83
CA ALA A 54 9.11 1.51 22.04
C ALA A 54 9.67 2.29 20.84
N THR A 55 9.23 1.97 19.63
CA THR A 55 9.50 2.78 18.44
C THR A 55 8.76 4.11 18.58
N LEU A 56 9.52 5.18 18.76
CA LEU A 56 9.00 6.54 18.82
C LEU A 56 9.20 7.20 17.46
N TYR A 57 8.09 7.58 16.83
CA TYR A 57 8.12 8.35 15.59
C TYR A 57 8.18 9.84 15.94
N PRO A 58 9.18 10.58 15.44
CA PRO A 58 9.26 12.02 15.68
C PRO A 58 8.09 12.73 14.99
N GLY A 59 7.66 13.87 15.56
CA GLY A 59 6.64 14.70 14.92
C GLY A 59 7.17 15.28 13.60
N GLN A 60 6.38 15.17 12.53
CA GLN A 60 6.69 15.76 11.24
C GLN A 60 6.30 17.24 11.22
N SER A 61 7.13 18.06 10.56
CA SER A 61 6.86 19.49 10.40
C SER A 61 5.84 19.72 9.28
N ILE A 62 4.73 20.37 9.60
CA ILE A 62 3.69 20.75 8.61
C ILE A 62 4.15 21.97 7.77
N ARG A 63 5.23 22.65 8.18
CA ARG A 63 5.72 23.86 7.51
C ARG A 63 6.59 23.58 6.30
N GLU A 64 7.23 22.43 6.29
CA GLU A 64 8.15 22.02 5.24
C GLU A 64 7.49 20.95 4.42
N LEU A 65 7.53 21.13 3.10
CA LEU A 65 6.94 20.16 2.22
C LEU A 65 7.97 19.05 1.92
N PRO A 66 7.56 17.78 1.96
CA PRO A 66 8.47 16.67 1.71
C PRO A 66 9.23 16.78 0.37
N LEU A 67 10.49 16.35 0.39
CA LEU A 67 11.41 16.47 -0.76
C LEU A 67 10.87 15.80 -2.03
N PHE A 68 10.05 14.76 -1.93
CA PHE A 68 9.49 14.07 -3.09
C PHE A 68 8.58 14.97 -3.94
N PHE A 69 7.97 16.01 -3.36
CA PHE A 69 7.19 16.99 -4.12
C PHE A 69 8.08 17.94 -4.94
N SER A 70 9.39 18.00 -4.68
CA SER A 70 10.33 18.81 -5.48
C SER A 70 10.77 18.11 -6.78
N PHE A 71 10.49 16.82 -6.94
CA PHE A 71 10.92 16.01 -8.08
C PHE A 71 9.71 15.53 -8.89
N PRO A 72 9.22 16.31 -9.87
CA PRO A 72 8.16 15.87 -10.74
C PRO A 72 8.61 14.74 -11.70
N PRO A 73 7.67 14.04 -12.36
CA PRO A 73 7.99 13.03 -13.36
C PRO A 73 8.91 13.58 -14.47
N PRO A 74 9.78 12.74 -15.07
CA PRO A 74 10.74 13.18 -16.09
C PRO A 74 10.06 13.94 -17.23
N GLY A 75 10.46 15.21 -17.44
CA GLY A 75 9.96 16.04 -18.53
C GLY A 75 8.65 16.78 -18.26
N ALA A 76 8.14 16.78 -17.02
CA ALA A 76 6.91 17.49 -16.65
C ALA A 76 7.05 18.32 -15.37
N ALA A 77 6.09 19.21 -15.13
CA ALA A 77 5.88 19.89 -13.86
C ALA A 77 4.64 19.31 -13.16
N TRP A 78 4.57 19.41 -11.84
CA TRP A 78 3.38 18.99 -11.10
C TRP A 78 2.15 19.75 -11.54
N GLU A 79 1.00 19.10 -11.60
CA GLU A 79 -0.28 19.73 -11.92
C GLU A 79 -1.22 19.68 -10.72
N LEU A 80 -1.70 20.84 -10.30
CA LEU A 80 -2.75 20.97 -9.28
C LEU A 80 -4.07 21.26 -10.00
N ALA A 81 -4.97 20.28 -9.94
CA ALA A 81 -6.28 20.38 -10.56
C ALA A 81 -7.28 21.09 -9.63
N TYR A 82 -8.24 21.81 -10.20
CA TYR A 82 -9.33 22.41 -9.43
C TYR A 82 -10.66 22.36 -10.17
N VAL A 83 -11.74 22.18 -9.39
CA VAL A 83 -13.12 22.07 -9.88
C VAL A 83 -14.03 22.90 -8.97
N PRO A 84 -14.92 23.76 -9.50
CA PRO A 84 -15.12 24.06 -10.92
C PRO A 84 -14.19 25.17 -11.44
N SER A 85 -13.83 25.09 -12.73
CA SER A 85 -12.96 26.07 -13.41
C SER A 85 -13.60 27.43 -13.67
N GLN A 86 -14.93 27.49 -13.59
CA GLN A 86 -15.71 28.69 -13.91
C GLN A 86 -15.59 29.77 -12.83
N SER A 87 -15.23 29.41 -11.60
CA SER A 87 -15.15 30.34 -10.47
C SER A 87 -13.78 31.01 -10.36
N ASP A 88 -13.77 32.35 -10.43
CA ASP A 88 -12.58 33.18 -10.20
C ASP A 88 -12.09 33.07 -8.74
N ALA A 89 -13.02 32.85 -7.79
CA ALA A 89 -12.68 32.67 -6.38
C ALA A 89 -11.88 31.38 -6.17
N VAL A 90 -12.32 30.26 -6.74
CA VAL A 90 -11.61 28.97 -6.69
C VAL A 90 -10.23 29.09 -7.34
N ARG A 91 -10.15 29.73 -8.50
CA ARG A 91 -8.87 29.99 -9.19
C ARG A 91 -7.91 30.80 -8.30
N THR A 92 -8.41 31.82 -7.61
CA THR A 92 -7.60 32.66 -6.71
C THR A 92 -7.05 31.86 -5.52
N VAL A 93 -7.85 30.96 -4.96
CA VAL A 93 -7.40 30.07 -3.87
C VAL A 93 -6.27 29.17 -4.34
N VAL A 94 -6.44 28.51 -5.47
CA VAL A 94 -5.44 27.58 -6.03
C VAL A 94 -4.14 28.31 -6.40
N GLU A 95 -4.24 29.51 -6.95
CA GLU A 95 -3.08 30.36 -7.22
C GLU A 95 -2.36 30.80 -5.94
N THR A 96 -3.11 31.06 -4.88
CA THR A 96 -2.54 31.35 -3.55
C THR A 96 -1.80 30.14 -3.00
N VAL A 97 -2.41 28.95 -3.07
CA VAL A 97 -1.77 27.68 -2.67
C VAL A 97 -0.49 27.44 -3.45
N ARG A 98 -0.51 27.65 -4.77
CA ARG A 98 0.67 27.53 -5.63
C ARG A 98 1.82 28.45 -5.17
N ARG A 99 1.52 29.69 -4.80
CA ARG A 99 2.52 30.65 -4.31
C ARG A 99 3.07 30.25 -2.94
N THR A 100 2.22 29.73 -2.05
CA THR A 100 2.61 29.33 -0.70
C THR A 100 3.49 28.08 -0.69
N LEU A 101 3.23 27.11 -1.57
CA LEU A 101 3.97 25.83 -1.58
C LEU A 101 5.35 25.94 -2.25
N VAL A 102 5.66 27.03 -2.96
CA VAL A 102 6.97 27.30 -3.62
C VAL A 102 7.45 26.15 -4.52
N ILE A 103 6.55 25.32 -5.04
CA ILE A 103 6.87 24.28 -6.02
C ILE A 103 6.54 24.77 -7.41
N ASN A 104 7.32 24.31 -8.39
CA ASN A 104 6.98 24.41 -9.80
C ASN A 104 5.74 23.56 -10.12
N MET A 105 4.55 24.10 -9.83
CA MET A 105 3.25 23.50 -10.13
C MET A 105 2.49 24.32 -11.17
N ARG A 106 1.71 23.64 -12.01
CA ARG A 106 0.75 24.22 -12.95
C ARG A 106 -0.66 24.05 -12.40
N ALA A 107 -1.42 25.13 -12.30
CA ALA A 107 -2.84 25.06 -11.97
C ALA A 107 -3.66 24.70 -13.22
N ARG A 108 -4.50 23.67 -13.15
CA ARG A 108 -5.39 23.25 -14.25
C ARG A 108 -6.84 23.19 -13.76
N GLY A 109 -7.71 23.98 -14.38
CA GLY A 109 -9.13 24.00 -14.02
C GLY A 109 -9.93 23.03 -14.88
N PHE A 110 -10.88 22.33 -14.26
CA PHE A 110 -11.88 21.50 -14.96
C PHE A 110 -13.31 21.99 -14.67
N PRO A 111 -14.23 21.94 -15.66
CA PRO A 111 -15.59 22.42 -15.46
C PRO A 111 -16.38 21.55 -14.48
N SER A 112 -16.26 20.23 -14.62
CA SER A 112 -16.91 19.21 -13.79
C SER A 112 -15.88 18.24 -13.20
N GLU A 113 -16.26 17.60 -12.10
CA GLU A 113 -15.53 16.48 -11.52
C GLU A 113 -15.43 15.31 -12.51
N LYS A 114 -16.47 15.10 -13.32
CA LYS A 114 -16.45 14.06 -14.37
C LYS A 114 -15.41 14.35 -15.45
N ASP A 115 -15.25 15.61 -15.86
CA ASP A 115 -14.25 16.01 -16.85
C ASP A 115 -12.83 15.81 -16.30
N PHE A 116 -12.64 16.04 -15.00
CA PHE A 116 -11.39 15.73 -14.31
C PHE A 116 -11.13 14.21 -14.25
N GLU A 117 -12.14 13.40 -13.93
CA GLU A 117 -12.02 11.94 -13.92
C GLU A 117 -11.67 11.38 -15.30
N ASP A 118 -12.33 11.86 -16.36
CA ASP A 118 -12.06 11.45 -17.73
C ASP A 118 -10.64 11.87 -18.16
N TYR A 119 -10.18 13.06 -17.76
CA TYR A 119 -8.80 13.49 -17.96
C TYR A 119 -7.79 12.53 -17.31
N VAL A 120 -8.01 12.16 -16.03
CA VAL A 120 -7.10 11.24 -15.34
C VAL A 120 -7.16 9.83 -15.92
N ARG A 121 -8.31 9.38 -16.40
CA ARG A 121 -8.51 8.02 -16.93
C ARG A 121 -7.92 7.83 -18.33
N TYR A 122 -8.07 8.82 -19.21
CA TYR A 122 -7.75 8.67 -20.63
C TYR A 122 -6.50 9.43 -21.08
N ASP A 123 -6.02 10.42 -20.31
CA ASP A 123 -4.82 11.17 -20.66
C ASP A 123 -3.57 10.54 -20.05
N ASN A 124 -2.50 10.47 -20.86
CA ASN A 124 -1.17 10.02 -20.43
C ASN A 124 -0.50 11.01 -19.46
N CYS A 125 -0.99 12.25 -19.37
CA CYS A 125 -0.52 13.27 -18.44
C CYS A 125 -1.04 13.11 -17.01
N SER A 126 -1.90 12.11 -16.76
CA SER A 126 -2.43 11.80 -15.42
C SER A 126 -1.33 11.58 -14.37
N ALA A 127 -0.17 11.08 -14.80
CA ALA A 127 1.01 10.94 -13.96
C ALA A 127 1.56 12.28 -13.44
N ASN A 128 1.22 13.43 -14.02
CA ASN A 128 1.69 14.73 -13.55
C ASN A 128 0.73 15.38 -12.54
N VAL A 129 -0.50 14.87 -12.43
CA VAL A 129 -1.48 15.39 -11.47
C VAL A 129 -1.07 15.00 -10.06
N LEU A 130 -0.87 16.01 -9.22
CA LEU A 130 -0.54 15.82 -7.82
C LEU A 130 -1.80 15.55 -7.00
N ALA A 131 -2.75 16.48 -7.08
CA ALA A 131 -4.05 16.39 -6.43
C ALA A 131 -5.05 17.25 -7.20
N ALA A 132 -6.33 17.02 -6.95
CA ALA A 132 -7.41 17.91 -7.34
C ALA A 132 -8.15 18.43 -6.11
N VAL A 133 -8.49 19.72 -6.14
CA VAL A 133 -9.38 20.35 -5.15
C VAL A 133 -10.75 20.49 -5.77
N VAL A 134 -11.74 19.79 -5.21
CA VAL A 134 -13.12 19.80 -5.70
C VAL A 134 -13.99 20.54 -4.69
N PHE A 135 -14.57 21.66 -5.13
CA PHE A 135 -15.50 22.46 -4.34
C PHE A 135 -16.94 22.01 -4.61
N GLU A 136 -17.64 21.59 -3.56
CA GLU A 136 -19.05 21.21 -3.62
C GLU A 136 -19.94 22.47 -3.53
N HIS A 137 -19.85 23.32 -4.56
CA HIS A 137 -20.64 24.54 -4.64
C HIS A 137 -21.05 24.85 -6.09
N ALA A 138 -22.32 25.18 -6.28
CA ALA A 138 -22.85 25.61 -7.57
C ALA A 138 -22.61 27.12 -7.74
N PHE A 139 -21.61 27.48 -8.54
CA PHE A 139 -21.38 28.88 -8.94
C PHE A 139 -22.25 29.18 -10.15
N ASN A 140 -23.08 30.22 -10.07
CA ASN A 140 -23.94 30.63 -11.19
C ASN A 140 -23.20 31.62 -12.10
N HIS A 141 -22.33 32.45 -11.52
CA HIS A 141 -21.48 33.39 -12.24
C HIS A 141 -20.02 33.20 -11.84
N SER A 142 -19.10 33.55 -12.74
CA SER A 142 -17.67 33.38 -12.49
C SER A 142 -17.13 34.23 -11.34
N ARG A 143 -17.78 35.36 -11.06
CA ARG A 143 -17.39 36.32 -10.01
C ARG A 143 -18.09 36.10 -8.67
N ASP A 144 -18.88 35.02 -8.56
CA ASP A 144 -19.56 34.70 -7.31
C ASP A 144 -18.51 34.40 -6.22
N PRO A 145 -18.59 35.04 -5.04
CA PRO A 145 -17.66 34.78 -3.95
C PRO A 145 -17.86 33.37 -3.38
N LEU A 146 -16.81 32.84 -2.73
CA LEU A 146 -16.95 31.61 -1.95
C LEU A 146 -17.93 31.84 -0.78
N PRO A 147 -18.82 30.89 -0.48
CA PRO A 147 -19.70 30.97 0.67
C PRO A 147 -18.91 30.97 1.98
N LEU A 148 -19.50 31.51 3.05
CA LEU A 148 -18.89 31.51 4.40
C LEU A 148 -18.54 30.09 4.89
N ALA A 149 -19.38 29.10 4.57
CA ALA A 149 -19.12 27.70 4.81
C ALA A 149 -18.84 27.00 3.48
N VAL A 150 -17.60 26.56 3.29
CA VAL A 150 -17.14 25.90 2.06
C VAL A 150 -17.03 24.41 2.32
N LYS A 151 -17.71 23.62 1.49
CA LYS A 151 -17.52 22.17 1.43
C LYS A 151 -16.61 21.85 0.26
N TYR A 152 -15.50 21.17 0.54
CA TYR A 152 -14.54 20.74 -0.47
C TYR A 152 -13.98 19.36 -0.10
N HIS A 153 -13.45 18.67 -1.09
CA HIS A 153 -12.69 17.45 -0.88
C HIS A 153 -11.48 17.42 -1.81
N LEU A 154 -10.45 16.67 -1.39
CA LEU A 154 -9.21 16.50 -2.14
C LEU A 154 -9.23 15.12 -2.81
N ARG A 155 -8.76 15.07 -4.06
CA ARG A 155 -8.56 13.83 -4.80
C ARG A 155 -7.09 13.67 -5.12
N PHE A 156 -6.47 12.62 -4.57
CA PHE A 156 -5.08 12.30 -4.81
C PHE A 156 -4.94 11.27 -5.94
N SER A 157 -3.76 11.22 -6.55
CA SER A 157 -3.43 10.18 -7.51
C SER A 157 -3.25 8.84 -6.81
N TYR A 158 -3.62 7.76 -7.48
CA TYR A 158 -3.33 6.41 -7.00
C TYR A 158 -1.82 6.09 -7.02
N THR A 159 -1.06 6.77 -7.90
CA THR A 159 0.35 6.47 -8.13
C THR A 159 1.23 7.00 -7.00
N ARG A 160 2.06 6.11 -6.45
CA ARG A 160 3.06 6.44 -5.43
C ARG A 160 4.03 7.52 -5.93
N ARG A 161 4.27 8.55 -5.11
CA ARG A 161 5.20 9.65 -5.43
C ARG A 161 6.53 9.57 -4.70
N ASN A 162 6.63 8.76 -3.64
CA ASN A 162 7.86 8.55 -2.86
C ASN A 162 8.80 7.45 -3.43
N TYR A 163 8.68 7.09 -4.72
CA TYR A 163 9.36 5.91 -5.28
C TYR A 163 10.89 6.03 -5.35
N MET A 164 11.44 7.25 -5.38
CA MET A 164 12.89 7.46 -5.54
C MET A 164 13.68 7.05 -4.30
N TRP A 165 13.05 7.00 -3.12
CA TRP A 165 13.73 6.71 -1.85
C TRP A 165 13.53 5.26 -1.39
N THR A 166 12.58 4.53 -1.96
CA THR A 166 12.25 3.15 -1.58
C THR A 166 13.10 2.13 -2.35
N GLN A 167 14.41 2.10 -2.12
CA GLN A 167 15.27 0.99 -2.56
C GLN A 167 15.13 -0.19 -1.60
N THR A 168 14.12 -1.04 -1.78
CA THR A 168 14.05 -2.31 -1.04
C THR A 168 13.98 -3.45 -2.04
N GLY A 169 15.14 -4.04 -2.30
CA GLY A 169 15.33 -5.21 -3.13
C GLY A 169 14.75 -6.46 -2.47
N SER A 170 13.58 -6.89 -2.92
CA SER A 170 13.10 -8.24 -2.69
C SER A 170 12.18 -8.64 -3.85
N PHE A 171 12.75 -9.40 -4.79
CA PHE A 171 12.17 -9.76 -6.08
C PHE A 171 10.96 -10.71 -6.04
N PHE A 172 10.50 -11.16 -4.87
CA PHE A 172 9.56 -12.29 -4.80
C PHE A 172 8.26 -12.08 -4.02
N LEU A 173 8.05 -10.97 -3.31
CA LEU A 173 6.81 -10.72 -2.55
C LEU A 173 6.44 -9.22 -2.40
N LYS A 174 6.85 -8.33 -3.32
CA LYS A 174 6.40 -6.92 -3.25
C LYS A 174 5.06 -6.78 -3.98
N GLU A 175 4.02 -7.36 -3.39
CA GLU A 175 2.66 -7.43 -3.95
C GLU A 175 1.85 -6.13 -3.77
N THR A 176 2.47 -5.01 -3.38
CA THR A 176 1.71 -3.82 -2.98
C THR A 176 2.15 -2.54 -3.70
N GLU A 177 1.79 -2.45 -4.98
CA GLU A 177 1.74 -1.15 -5.65
C GLU A 177 0.43 -0.45 -5.27
N GLY A 178 0.49 0.52 -4.35
CA GLY A 178 -0.61 1.46 -4.09
C GLY A 178 -1.20 1.41 -2.68
N TRP A 179 -2.34 2.07 -2.53
CA TRP A 179 -2.94 2.45 -1.25
C TRP A 179 -3.75 1.36 -0.54
N HIS A 180 -4.06 0.25 -1.23
CA HIS A 180 -4.89 -0.86 -0.72
C HIS A 180 -6.13 -0.39 0.09
N THR A 181 -6.83 0.64 -0.41
CA THR A 181 -8.00 1.24 0.24
C THR A 181 -9.20 0.30 0.35
N THR A 182 -9.15 -0.84 -0.34
CA THR A 182 -10.19 -1.89 -0.29
C THR A 182 -10.06 -2.80 0.93
N SER A 183 -8.94 -2.75 1.65
CA SER A 183 -8.65 -3.64 2.78
C SER A 183 -8.29 -2.85 4.03
N LEU A 184 -8.89 -3.19 5.18
CA LEU A 184 -8.55 -2.58 6.47
C LEU A 184 -7.20 -3.06 7.03
N PHE A 185 -6.75 -4.25 6.63
CA PHE A 185 -5.52 -4.86 7.10
C PHE A 185 -4.78 -5.53 5.94
N PRO A 186 -3.42 -5.59 5.98
CA PRO A 186 -2.65 -6.34 5.00
C PRO A 186 -2.94 -7.84 5.13
N LEU A 187 -2.90 -8.55 3.99
CA LEU A 187 -3.10 -10.01 3.95
C LEU A 187 -2.05 -10.76 4.79
N PHE A 188 -0.82 -10.24 4.82
CA PHE A 188 0.27 -10.78 5.61
C PHE A 188 0.85 -9.68 6.51
N PRO A 189 0.44 -9.60 7.79
CA PRO A 189 1.03 -8.63 8.72
C PRO A 189 2.46 -9.02 9.05
N SER A 190 3.41 -8.10 8.87
CA SER A 190 4.76 -8.27 9.40
C SER A 190 4.73 -8.10 10.93
N PRO A 191 5.44 -8.95 11.69
CA PRO A 191 5.56 -8.76 13.13
C PRO A 191 6.33 -7.47 13.42
N GLY A 192 5.86 -6.69 14.40
CA GLY A 192 6.53 -5.47 14.86
C GLY A 192 5.96 -4.17 14.26
N PRO A 193 6.59 -3.02 14.56
CA PRO A 193 6.19 -1.72 14.06
C PRO A 193 6.29 -1.64 12.54
N ARG A 194 5.35 -0.95 11.90
CA ARG A 194 5.40 -0.69 10.46
C ARG A 194 6.58 0.25 10.17
N GLU A 195 7.49 -0.19 9.31
CA GLU A 195 8.70 0.54 8.91
C GLU A 195 9.40 1.28 10.06
N PRO A 196 10.08 0.55 10.97
CA PRO A 196 10.69 1.16 12.16
C PRO A 196 11.81 2.16 11.84
N THR A 197 12.36 2.11 10.63
CA THR A 197 13.42 3.01 10.15
C THR A 197 12.88 4.26 9.46
N SER A 198 11.57 4.33 9.19
CA SER A 198 10.94 5.37 8.37
C SER A 198 10.11 6.30 9.28
N PRO A 199 10.63 7.48 9.66
CA PRO A 199 9.97 8.38 10.60
C PRO A 199 8.67 8.98 10.05
N ASP A 200 8.46 8.92 8.75
CA ASP A 200 7.28 9.35 7.99
C ASP A 200 6.21 8.25 7.85
N GLY A 201 6.40 7.09 8.50
CA GLY A 201 5.47 5.96 8.44
C GLY A 201 5.67 5.03 7.25
N GLY A 202 6.64 5.34 6.37
CA GLY A 202 7.06 4.45 5.29
C GLY A 202 6.04 4.25 4.16
N GLU A 203 6.13 3.13 3.45
CA GLU A 203 5.23 2.83 2.32
C GLU A 203 3.78 2.61 2.80
N PRO A 204 2.76 3.13 2.08
CA PRO A 204 2.79 3.69 0.72
C PRO A 204 3.05 5.21 0.57
N GLY A 205 3.56 5.92 1.59
CA GLY A 205 4.23 7.20 1.40
C GLY A 205 3.37 8.44 1.12
N GLU A 206 2.08 8.42 1.45
CA GLU A 206 1.31 9.66 1.72
C GLU A 206 0.89 9.68 3.18
N GLU A 207 1.28 10.78 3.81
CA GLU A 207 0.96 11.09 5.19
C GLU A 207 -0.57 11.26 5.28
N HIS A 208 -1.21 10.44 6.12
CA HIS A 208 -2.60 10.68 6.50
C HIS A 208 -2.66 12.01 7.27
N PHE A 209 -3.09 13.08 6.61
CA PHE A 209 -3.56 14.32 7.23
C PHE A 209 -5.04 14.22 7.59
#